data_AF-A0A7N5JKS0-F1
#
_entry.id   AF-A0A7N5JKS0-F1
#
_cell.length_a   1.000
_cell.length_b   1.000
_cell.length_c   1.000
_cell.angle_alpha   90.00
_cell.angle_beta   90.00
_cell.angle_gamma   90.00
#
_symmetry.space_group_name_H-M   'P 1'
#
loop_
_entity.id
_entity.type
_entity.pdbx_description
1 polymer ?
#
loop_
_entity_poly.entity_id
_entity_poly.type
_entity_poly.pdbx_seq_one_letter_code
_entity_poly.pdbx_strand_id
1 'polypeptide(L)'
;VVNCGSIQSMPTITFVISGSPLPLPPSTCVLNVSMHFRLQGYGIGWAPKLFHVHWGVTITYLPSPNGQPLWILGDVFLREYYTVYNLAVNRVGFALSK
;
A
#
# COMPACT_ATOMS: atom_id res chain seq x y z
N VAL A 1 -3.37 11.48 -7.27
CA VAL A 1 -2.02 12.02 -7.52
C VAL A 1 -1.59 12.82 -6.30
N VAL A 2 -0.48 12.45 -5.66
CA VAL A 2 0.05 13.11 -4.46
C VAL A 2 1.19 14.05 -4.86
N ASN A 3 1.30 15.21 -4.22
CA ASN A 3 2.44 16.10 -4.39
C ASN A 3 3.66 15.54 -3.64
N CYS A 4 4.76 15.26 -4.35
CA CYS A 4 5.98 14.70 -3.78
C CYS A 4 6.59 15.56 -2.66
N GLY A 5 6.39 16.89 -2.70
CA GLY A 5 6.87 17.82 -1.67
C GLY A 5 6.16 17.71 -0.32
N SER A 6 4.98 17.07 -0.28
CA SER A 6 4.16 16.94 0.94
C SER A 6 4.31 15.58 1.64
N ILE A 7 5.15 14.68 1.11
CA ILE A 7 5.36 13.34 1.69
C ILE A 7 5.96 13.43 3.10
N GLN A 8 6.89 14.37 3.32
CA GLN A 8 7.53 14.56 4.62
C GLN A 8 6.56 15.14 5.68
N SER A 9 5.48 15.80 5.26
CA SER A 9 4.45 16.34 6.17
C SER A 9 3.33 15.36 6.50
N MET A 10 3.34 14.16 5.91
CA MET A 10 2.30 13.16 6.16
C MET A 10 2.56 12.44 7.49
N PRO A 11 1.51 12.06 8.24
CA PRO A 11 1.67 11.34 9.50
C PRO A 11 2.04 9.88 9.26
N THR A 12 2.82 9.31 10.18
CA THR A 12 3.01 7.87 10.29
C THR A 12 1.70 7.22 10.74
N ILE A 13 1.25 6.19 10.02
CA ILE A 13 0.05 5.43 10.38
C ILE A 13 0.49 4.19 11.16
N THR A 14 -0.01 4.00 12.38
CA THR A 14 0.37 2.84 13.20
C THR A 14 -0.79 1.87 13.35
N PHE A 15 -0.58 0.63 12.92
CA PHE A 15 -1.52 -0.46 13.17
C PHE A 15 -1.16 -1.16 14.47
N VAL A 16 -2.15 -1.44 15.32
CA VAL A 16 -1.93 -2.24 16.53
C VAL A 16 -2.57 -3.60 16.33
N ILE A 17 -1.75 -4.65 16.20
CA ILE A 17 -2.21 -6.02 15.96
C ILE A 17 -1.73 -6.91 17.11
N SER A 18 -2.66 -7.56 17.79
CA SER A 18 -2.37 -8.38 18.99
C SER A 18 -1.59 -7.62 20.08
N GLY A 19 -1.82 -6.31 20.21
CA GLY A 19 -1.12 -5.43 21.15
C GLY A 19 0.26 -4.95 20.68
N SER A 20 0.77 -5.44 19.55
CA SER A 20 2.04 -4.97 18.98
C SER A 20 1.81 -3.80 18.03
N PRO A 21 2.52 -2.66 18.22
CA PRO A 21 2.47 -1.54 17.28
C PRO A 21 3.31 -1.85 16.03
N LEU A 22 2.74 -1.56 14.86
CA LEU A 22 3.32 -1.77 13.53
C LEU A 22 3.19 -0.45 12.76
N PRO A 23 4.16 0.48 12.93
CA PRO A 23 4.15 1.77 12.24
C PRO A 23 4.41 1.62 10.73
N LEU A 24 3.69 2.39 9.92
CA LEU A 24 3.94 2.60 8.50
C LEU A 24 4.40 4.04 8.29
N PRO A 25 5.68 4.27 7.96
CA PRO A 25 6.16 5.61 7.69
C PRO A 25 5.53 6.15 6.39
N PRO A 26 5.37 7.47 6.24
CA PRO A 26 4.75 8.07 5.06
C PRO A 26 5.35 7.64 3.73
N SER A 27 6.66 7.37 3.72
CA SER A 27 7.38 6.90 2.53
C SER A 27 6.87 5.56 1.97
N THR A 28 6.30 4.67 2.79
CA THR A 28 5.77 3.38 2.33
C THR A 28 4.36 3.51 1.76
N CYS A 29 3.59 4.50 2.25
CA CYS A 29 2.24 4.83 1.74
C CYS A 29 2.25 5.55 0.38
N VAL A 30 3.43 5.79 -0.19
CA VAL A 30 3.63 6.49 -1.45
C VAL A 30 4.02 5.47 -2.51
N LEU A 31 3.11 5.19 -3.44
CA LEU A 31 3.32 4.21 -4.49
C LEU A 31 3.83 4.89 -5.77
N ASN A 32 5.00 4.45 -6.22
CA ASN A 32 5.56 4.80 -7.51
C ASN A 32 4.97 3.87 -8.58
N VAL A 33 3.93 4.34 -9.27
CA VAL A 33 3.33 3.56 -10.35
C VAL A 33 3.95 4.00 -11.67
N SER A 34 4.70 3.10 -12.32
CA SER A 34 5.15 3.28 -13.69
C SER A 34 4.17 2.60 -14.64
N MET A 35 3.26 3.35 -15.26
CA MET A 35 2.39 2.82 -16.31
C MET A 35 3.09 2.91 -17.66
N HIS A 36 3.27 1.76 -18.32
CA HIS A 36 3.68 1.72 -19.72
C HIS A 36 2.43 1.77 -20.59
N PHE A 37 2.07 2.94 -21.11
CA PHE A 37 0.94 3.04 -22.02
C PHE A 37 1.40 2.61 -23.42
N ARG A 38 1.01 1.41 -23.84
CA ARG A 38 1.14 1.01 -25.25
C ARG A 38 -0.01 1.68 -25.99
N LEU A 39 0.26 2.80 -26.66
CA LEU A 39 -0.70 3.41 -27.58
C LEU A 39 -0.94 2.41 -28.71
N GLN A 40 -2.09 1.71 -28.70
CA GLN A 40 -2.53 0.98 -29.88
C GLN A 40 -3.02 2.02 -30.89
N GLY A 41 -2.28 2.20 -32.00
CA GLY A 41 -2.76 2.97 -33.14
C GLY A 41 -1.78 3.94 -33.80
N TYR A 42 -0.58 4.15 -33.27
CA TYR A 42 0.45 4.93 -33.96
C TYR A 42 1.77 4.19 -33.89
N GLY A 43 2.34 3.90 -35.07
CA GLY A 43 3.63 3.21 -35.18
C GLY A 43 4.70 3.91 -34.35
N ILE A 44 5.51 3.11 -33.67
CA ILE A 44 6.78 3.47 -33.02
C ILE A 44 6.77 4.75 -32.15
N GLY A 45 6.30 4.62 -30.91
CA GLY A 45 6.59 5.60 -29.87
C GLY A 45 6.14 5.12 -28.49
N TRP A 46 7.08 4.82 -27.60
CA TRP A 46 6.77 4.63 -26.18
C TRP A 46 6.20 5.95 -25.65
N ALA A 47 4.99 5.95 -25.10
CA ALA A 47 4.49 7.11 -24.38
C ALA A 47 5.49 7.48 -23.25
N PRO A 48 5.67 8.77 -22.93
CA PRO A 48 6.54 9.15 -21.82
C PRO A 48 6.10 8.40 -20.55
N LYS A 49 7.09 7.85 -19.83
CA LYS A 49 6.89 7.16 -18.55
C LYS A 49 6.24 8.16 -17.58
N LEU A 50 4.92 8.13 -17.45
CA LEU A 50 4.22 8.96 -16.49
C LEU A 50 4.44 8.34 -15.10
N PHE A 51 5.30 9.00 -14.32
CA PHE A 51 5.55 8.62 -12.94
C PHE A 51 4.49 9.29 -12.08
N HIS A 52 3.43 8.56 -11.76
CA HIS A 52 2.35 9.08 -10.93
C HIS A 52 2.48 8.56 -9.51
N VAL A 53 2.73 9.46 -8.58
CA VAL A 53 2.71 9.17 -7.16
C VAL A 53 1.27 9.04 -6.69
N HIS A 54 0.90 7.85 -6.22
CA HIS A 54 -0.40 7.56 -5.65
C HIS A 54 -0.31 7.35 -4.14
N TRP A 55 -1.39 7.74 -3.46
CA TRP A 55 -1.59 7.42 -2.06
C TRP A 55 -2.04 5.97 -1.95
N GLY A 56 -1.32 5.18 -1.16
CA GLY A 56 -1.53 3.74 -1.03
C GLY A 56 -2.58 3.33 0.00
N VAL A 57 -3.33 4.29 0.57
CA VAL A 57 -4.49 4.00 1.43
C VAL A 57 -5.76 4.48 0.72
N THR A 58 -6.72 3.59 0.56
CA THR A 58 -7.98 3.91 -0.12
C THR A 58 -9.16 3.43 0.70
N ILE A 59 -10.34 3.96 0.41
CA ILE A 59 -11.59 3.44 0.97
C ILE A 59 -11.88 2.07 0.39
N THR A 60 -12.28 1.14 1.25
CA THR A 60 -12.79 -0.16 0.79
C THR A 60 -14.27 -0.04 0.44
N TYR A 61 -14.69 -0.74 -0.62
CA TYR A 61 -16.11 -0.88 -0.97
C TYR A 61 -16.80 -2.00 -0.18
N LEU A 62 -16.03 -2.82 0.54
CA LEU A 62 -16.58 -3.91 1.32
C LEU A 62 -17.31 -3.36 2.56
N PRO A 63 -18.56 -3.80 2.81
CA PRO A 63 -19.27 -3.41 4.01
C PRO A 63 -18.55 -3.97 5.23
N SER A 64 -18.59 -3.21 6.32
CA SER A 64 -18.18 -3.75 7.61
C SER A 64 -19.10 -4.89 8.00
N PRO A 65 -18.58 -6.09 8.31
CA PRO A 65 -19.42 -7.23 8.70
C PRO A 65 -20.26 -6.95 9.96
N ASN A 66 -19.74 -6.15 10.90
CA ASN A 66 -20.31 -5.94 12.23
C ASN A 66 -20.37 -4.45 12.65
N GLY A 67 -20.29 -3.52 11.70
CA GLY A 67 -20.16 -2.08 11.97
C GLY A 67 -18.77 -1.63 12.47
N GLN A 68 -17.84 -2.55 12.69
CA GLN A 68 -16.44 -2.27 13.05
C GLN A 68 -15.60 -1.84 11.84
N PRO A 69 -14.61 -0.94 11.99
CA PRO A 69 -13.74 -0.56 10.89
C PRO A 69 -13.05 -1.78 10.25
N LEU A 70 -13.19 -1.93 8.93
CA LEU A 70 -12.53 -2.97 8.14
C LEU A 70 -11.29 -2.39 7.45
N TRP A 71 -10.15 -3.04 7.63
CA TRP A 71 -8.89 -2.70 6.96
C TRP A 71 -8.44 -3.83 6.05
N ILE A 72 -8.01 -3.48 4.83
CA ILE A 72 -7.35 -4.41 3.91
C ILE A 72 -5.88 -4.03 3.90
N LEU A 73 -5.04 -4.90 4.48
CA LEU A 73 -3.59 -4.71 4.55
C LEU A 73 -2.96 -5.21 3.26
N GLY A 74 -2.83 -4.30 2.28
CA GLY A 74 -2.33 -4.57 0.94
C GLY A 74 -0.82 -4.41 0.77
N ASP A 75 -0.40 -4.13 -0.46
CA ASP A 75 1.00 -4.05 -0.89
C ASP A 75 1.84 -3.06 -0.06
N VAL A 76 1.27 -1.92 0.33
CA VAL A 76 1.93 -0.93 1.20
C VAL A 76 2.39 -1.56 2.52
N PHE A 77 1.51 -2.32 3.16
CA PHE A 77 1.80 -2.95 4.44
C PHE A 77 2.75 -4.15 4.26
N LEU A 78 2.49 -4.97 3.24
CA LEU A 78 3.27 -6.18 2.95
C LEU A 78 4.69 -5.91 2.44
N ARG A 79 4.97 -4.70 1.94
CA ARG A 79 6.34 -4.26 1.62
C ARG A 79 7.17 -3.99 2.87
N GLU A 80 6.55 -3.35 3.86
CA GLU A 80 7.22 -3.00 5.11
C GLU A 80 7.34 -4.19 6.06
N TYR A 81 6.33 -5.08 6.05
CA TYR A 81 6.27 -6.22 6.94
C TYR A 81 6.25 -7.55 6.19
N TYR A 82 7.30 -8.34 6.40
CA TYR A 82 7.29 -9.75 6.03
C TYR A 82 6.17 -10.47 6.77
N THR A 83 5.33 -11.19 6.02
CA THR A 83 4.11 -11.79 6.53
C THR A 83 4.12 -13.29 6.34
N VAL A 84 3.90 -14.05 7.43
CA VAL A 84 3.79 -15.51 7.41
C VAL A 84 2.35 -15.92 7.65
N TYR A 85 1.80 -16.71 6.75
CA TYR A 85 0.48 -17.31 6.89
C TYR A 85 0.63 -18.76 7.34
N ASN A 86 0.40 -19.02 8.62
CA ASN A 86 0.44 -20.37 9.18
C ASN A 86 -0.97 -20.97 9.19
N LEU A 87 -1.29 -21.70 8.13
CA LEU A 87 -2.60 -22.35 7.96
C LEU A 87 -2.80 -23.55 8.90
N ALA A 88 -1.74 -24.20 9.38
CA ALA A 88 -1.85 -25.35 10.28
C ALA A 88 -2.44 -24.96 11.66
N VAL A 89 -2.23 -23.72 12.09
CA VAL A 89 -2.78 -23.18 13.35
C VAL A 89 -3.66 -21.93 13.14
N ASN A 90 -4.05 -21.62 11.90
CA ASN A 90 -4.88 -20.47 11.52
C ASN A 90 -4.39 -19.13 12.10
N ARG A 91 -3.11 -18.80 11.88
CA ARG A 91 -2.50 -17.55 12.38
C ARG A 91 -1.69 -16.84 11.32
N VAL A 92 -1.55 -15.54 11.48
CA VAL A 92 -0.67 -14.67 10.68
C VAL A 92 0.37 -14.05 11.60
N GLY A 93 1.63 -14.03 11.14
CA GLY A 93 2.75 -13.39 11.83
C GLY A 93 3.39 -12.31 10.98
N PHE A 94 3.90 -11.27 11.62
CA PHE A 94 4.53 -10.12 10.98
C PHE A 94 5.93 -9.88 11.54
N ALA A 95 6.87 -9.50 10.69
CA ALA A 95 8.22 -9.05 11.06
C ALA A 95 8.65 -7.93 10.10
N LEU A 96 9.63 -7.10 10.47
CA LEU A 96 10.18 -6.10 9.54
C LEU A 96 10.75 -6.79 8.29
N SER A 97 10.39 -6.28 7.13
CA SER A 97 10.95 -6.69 5.85
C SER A 97 12.40 -6.20 5.70
N LYS A 98 13.16 -6.82 4.79
CA LYS A 98 14.59 -6.55 4.58
C LYS A 98 14.83 -5.74 3.30
#